data_AF-A0A1M5A6R1-F1
#
_entry.id   AF-A0A1M5A6R1-F1
#
_cell.length_a   1.000
_cell.length_b   1.000
_cell.length_c   1.000
_cell.angle_alpha   90.00
_cell.angle_beta   90.00
_cell.angle_gamma   90.00
#
_symmetry.space_group_name_H-M   'P 1'
#
loop_
_entity.id
_entity.type
_entity.pdbx_description
1 polymer ?
#
loop_
_entity_poly.entity_id
_entity_poly.type
_entity_poly.pdbx_seq_one_letter_code
_entity_poly.pdbx_strand_id
1 'polypeptide(L)'
;MSDYFRQNAVQTTFANSESWVILSSLEQQIKAKIEKIGTPLKDWDINISRGIITGFNEAFIIDSYTREKLINEDPNSVEIIRPILRGRDIKKYGYDFADTYVILAYYGSYKILEQNYPAIYKHLLTYEKQLKNRGQCRYTSSGKLNSNEDFPGQHHWLELDNNLTLQKLEDFYKQKIMYPNMTKFLPFYLDDKGFTQNDK
;
A
#
# COMPACT_ATOMS: atom_id res chain seq x y z
N MET A 1 -12.11 41.40 7.31
CA MET A 1 -11.90 40.02 7.82
C MET A 1 -13.12 39.50 8.60
N SER A 2 -13.89 40.33 9.31
CA SER A 2 -15.12 39.92 10.02
C SER A 2 -16.26 39.42 9.13
N ASP A 3 -16.44 40.00 7.95
CA ASP A 3 -17.63 39.73 7.12
C ASP A 3 -17.56 38.37 6.42
N TYR A 4 -16.34 37.95 6.04
CA TYR A 4 -16.12 36.61 5.48
C TYR A 4 -16.55 35.51 6.46
N PHE A 5 -16.15 35.61 7.73
CA PHE A 5 -16.54 34.62 8.74
C PHE A 5 -18.04 34.63 9.00
N ARG A 6 -18.69 35.80 9.02
CA ARG A 6 -20.15 35.89 9.19
C ARG A 6 -20.92 35.25 8.02
N GLN A 7 -20.42 35.41 6.79
CA GLN A 7 -21.05 34.88 5.59
C GLN A 7 -20.81 33.38 5.38
N ASN A 8 -19.72 32.83 5.94
CA ASN A 8 -19.33 31.43 5.76
C ASN A 8 -19.41 30.58 7.05
N ALA A 9 -19.93 31.15 8.15
CA ALA A 9 -20.12 30.41 9.40
C ALA A 9 -21.31 29.45 9.29
N VAL A 10 -21.16 28.27 9.88
CA VAL A 10 -22.22 27.27 10.00
C VAL A 10 -22.46 27.01 11.47
N GLN A 11 -23.70 27.21 11.92
CA GLN A 11 -24.10 26.84 13.27
C GLN A 11 -24.15 25.32 13.39
N THR A 12 -23.31 24.75 14.26
CA THR A 12 -23.22 23.31 14.50
C THR A 12 -23.37 23.03 15.99
N THR A 13 -24.07 21.95 16.33
CA THR A 13 -24.32 21.54 17.72
C THR A 13 -23.68 20.17 17.95
N PHE A 14 -22.83 20.06 18.98
CA PHE A 14 -22.15 18.82 19.34
C PHE A 14 -22.76 18.30 20.64
N ALA A 15 -23.74 17.41 20.53
CA ALA A 15 -24.55 16.96 21.67
C ALA A 15 -24.00 15.73 22.40
N ASN A 16 -22.99 15.06 21.83
CA ASN A 16 -22.40 13.83 22.36
C ASN A 16 -20.86 13.90 22.35
N SER A 17 -20.21 12.92 22.97
CA SER A 17 -18.75 12.79 23.01
C SER A 17 -18.16 12.05 21.81
N GLU A 18 -18.91 11.95 20.71
CA GLU A 18 -18.40 11.36 19.47
C GLU A 18 -17.48 12.34 18.73
N SER A 19 -16.75 11.84 17.72
CA SER A 19 -15.93 12.69 16.86
C SER A 19 -16.81 13.76 16.19
N TRP A 20 -16.44 15.02 16.39
CA TRP A 20 -17.19 16.14 15.84
C TRP A 20 -16.83 16.39 14.37
N VAL A 21 -17.84 16.75 13.57
CA VAL A 21 -17.68 17.12 12.16
C VAL A 21 -18.45 18.41 11.92
N ILE A 22 -17.83 19.36 11.20
CA ILE A 22 -18.47 20.62 10.82
C ILE A 22 -19.12 20.42 9.45
N LEU A 23 -20.44 20.47 9.41
CA LEU A 23 -21.27 20.24 8.23
C LEU A 23 -22.41 21.25 8.20
N SER A 24 -22.84 21.66 7.02
CA SER A 24 -24.08 22.43 6.83
C SER A 24 -25.30 21.65 7.35
N SER A 25 -26.41 22.35 7.58
CA SER A 25 -27.66 21.76 8.08
C SER A 25 -28.14 20.61 7.18
N LEU A 26 -28.01 20.76 5.86
CA LEU A 26 -28.40 19.74 4.88
C LEU A 26 -27.48 18.50 4.96
N GLU A 27 -26.16 18.71 5.01
CA GLU A 27 -25.18 17.62 5.13
C GLU A 27 -25.37 16.83 6.44
N GLN A 28 -25.68 17.51 7.54
CA GLN A 28 -26.00 16.86 8.82
C GLN A 28 -27.25 15.97 8.71
N GLN A 29 -28.31 16.46 8.07
CA GLN A 29 -29.53 15.66 7.85
C GLN A 29 -29.27 14.44 6.95
N ILE A 30 -28.48 14.60 5.89
CA ILE A 30 -28.08 13.49 5.01
C ILE A 30 -27.26 12.46 5.79
N LYS A 31 -26.25 12.90 6.55
CA LYS A 31 -25.44 12.01 7.40
C LYS A 31 -26.30 11.23 8.38
N ALA A 32 -27.16 11.91 9.14
CA ALA A 32 -28.04 11.28 10.11
C ALA A 32 -29.01 10.25 9.48
N LYS A 33 -29.52 10.53 8.27
CA LYS A 33 -30.36 9.60 7.53
C LYS A 33 -29.59 8.35 7.11
N ILE A 34 -28.36 8.51 6.62
CA ILE A 34 -27.49 7.39 6.21
C ILE A 34 -27.12 6.55 7.42
N GLU A 35 -26.71 7.16 8.54
CA GLU A 35 -26.32 6.45 9.77
C GLU A 35 -27.49 5.73 10.44
N LYS A 36 -28.72 6.25 10.31
CA LYS A 36 -29.92 5.60 10.85
C LYS A 36 -30.29 4.31 10.09
N ILE A 37 -30.02 4.25 8.78
CA ILE A 37 -30.46 3.15 7.90
C ILE A 37 -29.33 2.17 7.63
N GLY A 38 -28.10 2.67 7.50
CA GLY A 38 -26.93 1.89 7.11
C GLY A 38 -26.12 1.36 8.29
N THR A 39 -25.39 0.27 8.04
CA THR A 39 -24.42 -0.29 8.98
C THR A 39 -23.04 0.35 8.73
N PRO A 40 -22.38 0.93 9.75
CA PRO A 40 -21.02 1.46 9.61
C PRO A 40 -20.03 0.40 9.12
N LEU A 41 -19.10 0.77 8.24
CA LEU A 41 -18.15 -0.16 7.62
C LEU A 41 -17.33 -0.98 8.65
N LYS A 42 -17.03 -0.38 9.81
CA LYS A 42 -16.32 -1.04 10.93
C LYS A 42 -17.08 -2.23 11.54
N ASP A 43 -18.39 -2.29 11.35
CA ASP A 43 -19.27 -3.31 11.91
C ASP A 43 -19.61 -4.40 10.87
N TRP A 44 -19.06 -4.29 9.65
CA TRP A 44 -19.17 -5.32 8.63
C TRP A 44 -18.15 -6.44 8.89
N ASP A 45 -18.52 -7.67 8.55
CA ASP A 45 -17.61 -8.82 8.57
C ASP A 45 -16.68 -8.79 7.34
N ILE A 46 -15.75 -7.83 7.33
CA ILE A 46 -14.79 -7.60 6.25
C ILE A 46 -13.39 -7.37 6.80
N ASN A 47 -12.39 -7.70 6.00
CA ASN A 47 -11.00 -7.44 6.30
C ASN A 47 -10.50 -6.21 5.52
N ILE A 48 -10.06 -5.17 6.23
CA ILE A 48 -9.42 -4.00 5.63
C ILE A 48 -7.92 -4.17 5.76
N SER A 49 -7.23 -4.31 4.62
CA SER A 49 -5.79 -4.53 4.56
C SER A 49 -5.09 -3.42 3.79
N ARG A 50 -3.88 -3.07 4.23
CA ARG A 50 -3.01 -2.14 3.49
C ARG A 50 -2.35 -2.85 2.31
N GLY A 51 -2.14 -2.14 1.22
CA GLY A 51 -1.33 -2.57 0.08
C GLY A 51 0.16 -2.77 0.40
N ILE A 52 0.97 -2.76 -0.65
CA ILE A 52 2.42 -2.94 -0.59
C ILE A 52 3.09 -1.61 -0.24
N ILE A 53 4.11 -1.67 0.64
CA ILE A 53 5.03 -0.56 0.88
C ILE A 53 6.41 -1.03 0.47
N THR A 54 6.97 -0.39 -0.55
CA THR A 54 8.28 -0.76 -1.10
C THR A 54 9.45 -0.19 -0.29
N GLY A 55 9.26 0.98 0.35
CA GLY A 55 10.31 1.76 1.01
C GLY A 55 11.34 2.38 0.06
N PHE A 56 11.47 1.89 -1.17
CA PHE A 56 12.34 2.44 -2.22
C PHE A 56 11.84 2.02 -3.60
N ASN A 57 11.03 2.87 -4.24
CA ASN A 57 10.33 2.52 -5.47
C ASN A 57 11.26 2.15 -6.63
N GLU A 58 12.41 2.83 -6.75
CA GLU A 58 13.35 2.65 -7.86
C GLU A 58 13.93 1.23 -7.96
N ALA A 59 14.01 0.51 -6.83
CA ALA A 59 14.48 -0.88 -6.82
C ALA A 59 13.35 -1.88 -7.09
N PHE A 60 12.17 -1.66 -6.48
CA PHE A 60 11.09 -2.66 -6.48
C PHE A 60 10.04 -2.46 -7.56
N ILE A 61 9.85 -1.24 -8.08
CA ILE A 61 8.90 -0.96 -9.15
C ILE A 61 9.66 -0.89 -10.47
N ILE A 62 9.31 -1.79 -11.37
CA ILE A 62 9.98 -1.97 -12.67
C ILE A 62 8.99 -1.78 -13.81
N ASP A 63 9.51 -1.38 -14.97
CA ASP A 63 8.74 -1.32 -16.22
C ASP A 63 8.65 -2.70 -16.89
N SER A 64 7.84 -2.78 -17.95
CA SER A 64 7.66 -4.00 -18.74
C SER A 64 8.97 -4.51 -19.32
N TYR A 65 9.85 -3.63 -19.82
CA TYR A 65 11.14 -3.99 -20.38
C TYR A 65 12.06 -4.66 -19.35
N THR A 66 12.18 -4.07 -18.16
CA THR A 66 12.99 -4.61 -17.07
C THR A 66 12.40 -5.93 -16.58
N ARG A 67 11.07 -6.02 -16.48
CA ARG A 67 10.39 -7.29 -16.16
C ARG A 67 10.75 -8.39 -17.15
N GLU A 68 10.63 -8.12 -18.45
CA GLU A 68 10.95 -9.11 -19.50
C GLU A 68 12.43 -9.51 -19.46
N LYS A 69 13.32 -8.55 -19.27
CA LYS A 69 14.76 -8.83 -19.11
C LYS A 69 15.03 -9.77 -17.94
N LEU A 70 14.43 -9.51 -16.77
CA LEU A 70 14.62 -10.33 -15.58
C LEU A 70 14.07 -11.75 -15.77
N ILE A 71 12.90 -11.89 -16.37
CA ILE A 71 12.29 -13.20 -16.66
C ILE A 71 13.10 -13.97 -17.72
N ASN A 72 13.67 -13.28 -18.71
CA ASN A 72 14.52 -13.93 -19.72
C ASN A 72 15.86 -14.39 -19.16
N GLU A 73 16.45 -13.67 -18.19
CA GLU A 73 17.66 -14.09 -17.47
C GLU A 73 17.37 -15.23 -16.49
N ASP A 74 16.20 -15.20 -15.85
CA ASP A 74 15.76 -16.18 -14.87
C ASP A 74 14.23 -16.36 -14.90
N PRO A 75 13.73 -17.45 -15.53
CA PRO A 75 12.29 -17.70 -15.67
C PRO A 75 11.52 -17.76 -14.35
N ASN A 76 12.16 -18.16 -13.24
CA ASN A 76 11.50 -18.25 -11.93
C ASN A 76 11.10 -16.86 -11.41
N SER A 77 11.73 -15.78 -11.89
CA SER A 77 11.40 -14.40 -11.53
C SER A 77 9.91 -14.05 -11.77
N VAL A 78 9.23 -14.77 -12.67
CA VAL A 78 7.79 -14.59 -12.93
C VAL A 78 6.93 -14.81 -11.67
N GLU A 79 7.37 -15.63 -10.73
CA GLU A 79 6.61 -15.98 -9.53
C GLU A 79 6.44 -14.79 -8.58
N ILE A 80 7.48 -13.96 -8.48
CA ILE A 80 7.56 -12.83 -7.53
C ILE A 80 7.42 -11.47 -8.20
N ILE A 81 7.34 -11.38 -9.53
CA ILE A 81 6.99 -10.13 -10.24
C ILE A 81 5.49 -10.06 -10.48
N ARG A 82 4.83 -9.01 -9.96
CA ARG A 82 3.37 -8.82 -10.11
C ARG A 82 3.01 -7.47 -10.68
N PRO A 83 1.88 -7.35 -11.42
CA PRO A 83 1.40 -6.05 -11.87
C PRO A 83 1.00 -5.19 -10.67
N ILE A 84 1.34 -3.90 -10.73
CA ILE A 84 1.06 -2.93 -9.68
C ILE A 84 0.35 -1.70 -10.24
N LEU A 85 -0.68 -1.25 -9.52
CA LEU A 85 -1.32 0.04 -9.75
C LEU A 85 -0.84 1.08 -8.73
N ARG A 86 -0.64 2.30 -9.20
CA ARG A 86 -0.40 3.47 -8.35
C ARG A 86 -1.71 4.21 -8.15
N GLY A 87 -1.80 5.04 -7.11
CA GLY A 87 -3.02 5.82 -6.85
C GLY A 87 -3.52 6.65 -8.05
N ARG A 88 -2.62 7.15 -8.92
CA ARG A 88 -2.96 7.90 -10.14
C ARG A 88 -3.57 7.06 -11.26
N ASP A 89 -3.29 5.76 -11.24
CA ASP A 89 -3.75 4.78 -12.21
C ASP A 89 -5.20 4.36 -11.90
N ILE A 90 -5.68 4.57 -10.66
CA ILE A 90 -7.05 4.25 -10.23
C ILE A 90 -8.02 5.36 -10.66
N LYS A 91 -9.11 4.97 -11.33
CA LYS A 91 -10.22 5.83 -11.75
C LYS A 91 -11.51 5.46 -11.02
N LYS A 92 -12.56 6.25 -11.25
CA LYS A 92 -13.89 5.92 -10.73
C LYS A 92 -14.38 4.64 -11.42
N TYR A 93 -14.54 3.55 -10.65
CA TYR A 93 -14.99 2.24 -11.13
C TYR A 93 -14.06 1.55 -12.14
N GLY A 94 -12.77 1.92 -12.20
CA GLY A 94 -11.84 1.34 -13.16
C GLY A 94 -10.39 1.75 -12.90
N TYR A 95 -9.50 1.39 -13.81
CA TYR A 95 -8.08 1.69 -13.73
C TYR A 95 -7.44 1.77 -15.13
N ASP A 96 -6.37 2.56 -15.23
CA ASP A 96 -5.51 2.65 -16.41
C ASP A 96 -4.18 1.96 -16.10
N PHE A 97 -3.99 0.73 -16.59
CA PHE A 97 -2.75 0.01 -16.32
C PHE A 97 -1.59 0.61 -17.10
N ALA A 98 -0.53 0.98 -16.40
CA ALA A 98 0.63 1.68 -16.97
C ALA A 98 1.82 0.74 -17.25
N ASP A 99 1.57 -0.56 -17.41
CA ASP A 99 2.61 -1.59 -17.62
C ASP A 99 3.74 -1.56 -16.58
N THR A 100 3.37 -1.25 -15.33
CA THR A 100 4.28 -1.26 -14.18
C THR A 100 4.11 -2.50 -13.33
N TYR A 101 5.23 -3.01 -12.83
CA TYR A 101 5.29 -4.23 -12.04
C TYR A 101 6.06 -3.99 -10.75
N VAL A 102 5.82 -4.84 -9.76
CA VAL A 102 6.51 -4.84 -8.48
C VAL A 102 7.20 -6.17 -8.24
N ILE A 103 8.41 -6.11 -7.70
CA ILE A 103 9.14 -7.27 -7.17
C ILE A 103 8.66 -7.51 -5.74
N LEU A 104 7.95 -8.61 -5.50
CA LEU A 104 7.36 -8.98 -4.21
C LEU A 104 8.35 -9.75 -3.33
N ALA A 105 9.39 -9.06 -2.86
CA ALA A 105 10.32 -9.59 -1.86
C ALA A 105 9.67 -9.56 -0.46
N TYR A 106 9.01 -10.66 -0.10
CA TYR A 106 8.30 -10.82 1.16
C TYR A 106 9.27 -11.06 2.34
N TYR A 107 8.75 -10.97 3.56
CA TYR A 107 9.55 -11.16 4.77
C TYR A 107 10.10 -12.59 4.88
N GLY A 108 11.42 -12.71 5.06
CA GLY A 108 12.17 -13.95 4.98
C GLY A 108 12.70 -14.30 3.58
N SER A 109 12.30 -13.59 2.52
CA SER A 109 12.69 -13.94 1.15
C SER A 109 14.18 -13.73 0.89
N TYR A 110 14.86 -12.87 1.68
CA TYR A 110 16.31 -12.64 1.55
C TYR A 110 17.14 -13.92 1.62
N LYS A 111 16.66 -14.95 2.33
CA LYS A 111 17.36 -16.23 2.50
C LYS A 111 17.40 -17.06 1.23
N ILE A 112 16.39 -16.89 0.36
CA ILE A 112 16.21 -17.70 -0.85
C ILE A 112 16.43 -16.90 -2.14
N LEU A 113 16.44 -15.56 -2.07
CA LEU A 113 16.49 -14.69 -3.25
C LEU A 113 17.71 -15.00 -4.14
N GLU A 114 18.88 -15.19 -3.53
CA GLU A 114 20.10 -15.48 -4.30
C GLU A 114 20.06 -16.83 -5.02
N GLN A 115 19.49 -17.87 -4.40
CA GLN A 115 19.47 -19.21 -4.99
C GLN A 115 18.30 -19.42 -5.95
N ASN A 116 17.11 -18.97 -5.57
CA ASN A 116 15.88 -19.24 -6.30
C ASN A 116 15.57 -18.17 -7.36
N TYR A 117 16.05 -16.94 -7.16
CA TYR A 117 15.76 -15.79 -8.02
C TYR A 117 17.03 -14.95 -8.33
N PRO A 118 18.10 -15.54 -8.87
CA PRO A 118 19.40 -14.89 -9.03
C PRO A 118 19.36 -13.57 -9.83
N ALA A 119 18.50 -13.46 -10.85
CA ALA A 119 18.37 -12.22 -11.63
C ALA A 119 17.78 -11.08 -10.78
N ILE A 120 16.78 -11.38 -9.95
CA ILE A 120 16.16 -10.42 -9.02
C ILE A 120 17.16 -10.00 -7.97
N TYR A 121 17.88 -10.95 -7.38
CA TYR A 121 18.92 -10.66 -6.40
C TYR A 121 19.97 -9.71 -6.96
N LYS A 122 20.50 -10.00 -8.16
CA LYS A 122 21.47 -9.14 -8.86
C LYS A 122 20.91 -7.75 -9.17
N HIS A 123 19.65 -7.64 -9.57
CA HIS A 123 18.97 -6.36 -9.78
C HIS A 123 18.92 -5.54 -8.48
N LEU A 124 18.44 -6.12 -7.39
CA LEU A 124 18.36 -5.44 -6.09
C LEU A 124 19.73 -5.07 -5.53
N LEU A 125 20.77 -5.87 -5.81
CA LEU A 125 22.15 -5.59 -5.42
C LEU A 125 22.68 -4.28 -6.01
N THR A 126 22.21 -3.87 -7.20
CA THR A 126 22.58 -2.57 -7.78
C THR A 126 22.11 -1.37 -6.95
N TYR A 127 21.14 -1.59 -6.05
CA TYR A 127 20.58 -0.60 -5.12
C TYR A 127 20.97 -0.85 -3.66
N GLU A 128 21.93 -1.74 -3.39
CA GLU A 128 22.28 -2.19 -2.03
C GLU A 128 22.51 -1.03 -1.05
N LYS A 129 23.28 -0.02 -1.47
CA LYS A 129 23.59 1.15 -0.63
C LYS A 129 22.33 1.91 -0.24
N GLN A 130 21.40 2.13 -1.17
CA GLN A 130 20.15 2.86 -0.92
C GLN A 130 19.22 2.02 -0.04
N LEU A 131 19.08 0.74 -0.34
CA LEU A 131 18.21 -0.18 0.37
C LEU A 131 18.66 -0.40 1.83
N LYS A 132 19.96 -0.55 2.08
CA LYS A 132 20.52 -0.63 3.44
C LYS A 132 20.35 0.66 4.25
N ASN A 133 20.25 1.81 3.59
CA ASN A 133 20.09 3.11 4.25
C ASN A 133 18.65 3.44 4.66
N ARG A 134 17.66 2.62 4.26
CA ARG A 134 16.28 2.75 4.74
C ARG A 134 16.23 2.66 6.27
N GLY A 135 15.43 3.52 6.90
CA GLY A 135 15.36 3.61 8.36
C GLY A 135 14.96 2.29 9.01
N GLN A 136 13.96 1.61 8.45
CA GLN A 136 13.43 0.35 8.94
C GLN A 136 14.43 -0.82 8.82
N CYS A 137 15.37 -0.77 7.87
CA CYS A 137 16.46 -1.74 7.77
C CYS A 137 17.56 -1.51 8.81
N ARG A 138 17.66 -0.30 9.37
CA ARG A 138 18.73 0.08 10.32
C ARG A 138 18.29 0.05 11.78
N TYR A 139 17.00 0.25 12.05
CA TYR A 139 16.49 0.39 13.41
C TYR A 139 15.18 -0.38 13.62
N THR A 140 15.05 -1.01 14.78
CA THR A 140 13.74 -1.50 15.24
C THR A 140 12.82 -0.32 15.60
N SER A 141 11.53 -0.59 15.79
CA SER A 141 10.56 0.42 16.25
C SER A 141 10.95 1.08 17.58
N SER A 142 11.74 0.37 18.40
CA SER A 142 12.29 0.88 19.66
C SER A 142 13.54 1.76 19.51
N GLY A 143 14.05 1.93 18.28
CA GLY A 143 15.31 2.62 17.99
C GLY A 143 16.57 1.81 18.32
N LYS A 144 16.45 0.60 18.89
CA LYS A 144 17.57 -0.30 19.18
C LYS A 144 17.88 -1.20 17.99
N LEU A 145 19.12 -1.67 17.91
CA LEU A 145 19.53 -2.70 16.96
C LEU A 145 18.89 -4.03 17.35
N ASN A 146 18.42 -4.77 16.36
CA ASN A 146 17.99 -6.15 16.54
C ASN A 146 19.23 -7.04 16.68
N SER A 147 19.37 -7.71 17.82
CA SER A 147 20.46 -8.64 18.10
C SER A 147 20.11 -10.11 17.79
N ASN A 148 18.85 -10.39 17.45
CA ASN A 148 18.31 -11.75 17.35
C ASN A 148 18.10 -12.20 15.90
N GLU A 149 18.37 -11.35 14.92
CA GLU A 149 18.20 -11.61 13.50
C GLU A 149 19.50 -11.29 12.75
N ASP A 150 19.62 -11.80 11.52
CA ASP A 150 20.77 -11.56 10.63
C ASP A 150 20.88 -10.10 10.14
N PHE A 151 19.94 -9.23 10.54
CA PHE A 151 19.89 -7.82 10.17
C PHE A 151 19.50 -6.93 11.37
N PRO A 152 19.97 -5.67 11.42
CA PRO A 152 19.82 -4.82 12.59
C PRO A 152 18.44 -4.16 12.74
N GLY A 153 17.63 -4.14 11.67
CA GLY A 153 16.34 -3.46 11.62
C GLY A 153 15.12 -4.36 11.84
N GLN A 154 14.00 -3.91 11.28
CA GLN A 154 12.71 -4.61 11.27
C GLN A 154 12.60 -5.66 10.17
N HIS A 155 13.36 -5.52 9.09
CA HIS A 155 13.44 -6.45 7.97
C HIS A 155 14.78 -6.33 7.23
N HIS A 156 15.08 -7.32 6.39
CA HIS A 156 16.29 -7.31 5.59
C HIS A 156 16.17 -6.30 4.44
N TRP A 157 17.30 -5.75 3.99
CA TRP A 157 17.32 -4.68 2.97
C TRP A 157 16.86 -5.16 1.58
N LEU A 158 16.86 -6.46 1.32
CA LEU A 158 16.32 -7.06 0.09
C LEU A 158 14.78 -7.10 0.06
N GLU A 159 14.12 -6.80 1.18
CA GLU A 159 12.69 -7.01 1.36
C GLU A 159 11.90 -5.71 1.25
N LEU A 160 10.59 -5.87 1.06
CA LEU A 160 9.61 -4.78 1.13
C LEU A 160 9.48 -4.25 2.57
N ASP A 161 9.12 -2.97 2.69
CA ASP A 161 9.18 -2.21 3.95
C ASP A 161 8.04 -2.55 4.93
N ASN A 162 6.95 -3.14 4.44
CA ASN A 162 5.79 -3.52 5.26
C ASN A 162 5.81 -4.96 5.79
N ASN A 163 6.97 -5.63 5.79
CA ASN A 163 7.15 -7.00 6.30
C ASN A 163 6.08 -7.97 5.78
N LEU A 164 5.90 -7.97 4.45
CA LEU A 164 4.82 -8.70 3.80
C LEU A 164 4.90 -10.20 4.10
N THR A 165 3.83 -10.81 4.60
CA THR A 165 3.77 -12.25 4.87
C THR A 165 3.27 -13.02 3.64
N LEU A 166 3.58 -14.32 3.57
CA LEU A 166 3.05 -15.22 2.54
C LEU A 166 1.51 -15.26 2.54
N GLN A 167 0.88 -15.28 3.72
CA GLN A 167 -0.58 -15.24 3.81
C GLN A 167 -1.17 -13.97 3.19
N LYS A 168 -0.53 -12.82 3.42
CA LYS A 168 -0.98 -11.56 2.84
C LYS A 168 -0.74 -11.49 1.33
N LEU A 169 0.29 -12.18 0.82
CA LEU A 169 0.46 -12.38 -0.63
C LEU A 169 -0.75 -13.11 -1.23
N GLU A 170 -1.24 -14.15 -0.56
CA GLU A 170 -2.40 -14.91 -1.01
C GLU A 170 -3.69 -14.06 -1.06
N ASP A 171 -3.83 -13.11 -0.13
CA ASP A 171 -4.97 -12.20 -0.14
C ASP A 171 -5.01 -11.29 -1.38
N PHE A 172 -3.85 -11.00 -2.01
CA PHE A 172 -3.84 -10.27 -3.27
C PHE A 172 -4.39 -11.09 -4.45
N TYR A 173 -4.48 -12.42 -4.37
CA TYR A 173 -5.10 -13.24 -5.43
C TYR A 173 -6.62 -13.37 -5.29
N LYS A 174 -7.17 -13.01 -4.13
CA LYS A 174 -8.62 -13.01 -3.92
C LYS A 174 -9.23 -11.79 -4.60
N GLN A 175 -10.49 -11.94 -5.02
CA GLN A 175 -11.29 -10.79 -5.45
C GLN A 175 -11.40 -9.80 -4.29
N LYS A 176 -11.14 -8.52 -4.57
CA LYS A 176 -11.08 -7.48 -3.53
C LYS A 176 -11.42 -6.11 -4.08
N ILE A 177 -11.83 -5.20 -3.20
CA ILE A 177 -12.00 -3.78 -3.52
C ILE A 177 -10.72 -3.06 -3.17
N MET A 178 -10.21 -2.28 -4.12
CA MET A 178 -8.97 -1.53 -3.98
C MET A 178 -9.27 -0.03 -4.00
N TYR A 179 -8.65 0.70 -3.07
CA TYR A 179 -8.82 2.15 -2.92
C TYR A 179 -7.51 2.81 -2.47
N PRO A 180 -7.20 4.03 -2.94
CA PRO A 180 -6.00 4.75 -2.53
C PRO A 180 -6.11 5.30 -1.10
N ASN A 181 -5.00 5.24 -0.36
CA ASN A 181 -4.92 5.74 1.01
C ASN A 181 -5.10 7.28 1.10
N MET A 182 -4.49 8.04 0.18
CA MET A 182 -4.58 9.51 0.15
C MET A 182 -5.11 9.99 -1.20
N THR A 183 -6.28 10.63 -1.19
CA THR A 183 -6.97 11.05 -2.42
C THR A 183 -7.98 12.15 -2.13
N LYS A 184 -8.22 13.03 -3.11
CA LYS A 184 -9.22 14.10 -3.03
C LYS A 184 -10.65 13.59 -3.18
N PHE A 185 -10.82 12.52 -3.94
CA PHE A 185 -12.10 11.83 -4.16
C PHE A 185 -11.93 10.39 -3.68
N LEU A 186 -12.98 9.59 -3.56
CA LEU A 186 -12.84 8.16 -3.23
C LEU A 186 -12.94 7.31 -4.51
N PRO A 187 -11.89 7.22 -5.36
CA PRO A 187 -11.88 6.27 -6.44
C PRO A 187 -11.64 4.88 -5.87
N PHE A 188 -12.38 3.90 -6.37
CA PHE A 188 -12.19 2.50 -6.05
C PHE A 188 -12.53 1.66 -7.27
N TYR A 189 -11.99 0.46 -7.31
CA TYR A 189 -12.31 -0.53 -8.32
C TYR A 189 -12.39 -1.92 -7.70
N LEU A 190 -13.14 -2.80 -8.36
CA LEU A 190 -13.14 -4.22 -8.05
C LEU A 190 -11.95 -4.85 -8.78
N ASP A 191 -11.04 -5.46 -8.03
CA ASP A 191 -9.94 -6.23 -8.58
C ASP A 191 -10.31 -7.71 -8.66
N ASP A 192 -10.32 -8.23 -9.87
CA ASP A 192 -10.48 -9.63 -10.22
C ASP A 192 -9.25 -10.20 -10.95
N LYS A 193 -8.19 -9.40 -11.14
CA LYS A 193 -6.98 -9.78 -11.90
C LYS A 193 -5.74 -9.95 -11.02
N GLY A 194 -5.87 -9.75 -9.72
CA GLY A 194 -4.78 -9.93 -8.76
C GLY A 194 -3.76 -8.80 -8.80
N PHE A 195 -4.21 -7.56 -9.04
CA PHE A 195 -3.34 -6.40 -8.93
C PHE A 195 -2.89 -6.18 -7.49
N THR A 196 -1.68 -5.66 -7.38
CA THR A 196 -1.17 -5.05 -6.14
C THR A 196 -1.28 -3.54 -6.23
N GLN A 197 -1.28 -2.87 -5.08
CA GLN A 197 -1.27 -1.41 -5.00
C GLN A 197 -0.14 -0.93 -4.10
N ASN A 198 0.53 0.12 -4.54
CA ASN A 198 1.52 0.81 -3.73
C ASN A 198 0.86 1.85 -2.83
N ASP A 199 0.99 1.69 -1.52
CA ASP A 199 0.49 2.67 -0.54
C ASP A 199 1.57 3.65 -0.04
N LYS A 200 2.80 3.47 -0.53
CA LYS A 200 4.02 4.25 -0.30
C LYS A 200 4.49 4.38 1.16
#